data_AF-A0AAD3MFT2-F1
#
_entry.id   AF-A0AAD3MFT2-F1
#
_cell.length_a   1.000
_cell.length_b   1.000
_cell.length_c   1.000
_cell.angle_alpha   90.00
_cell.angle_beta   90.00
_cell.angle_gamma   90.00
#
_symmetry.space_group_name_H-M   'P 1'
#
loop_
_entity.id
_entity.type
_entity.pdbx_description
1 polymer ?
#
loop_
_entity_poly.entity_id
_entity_poly.type
_entity_poly.pdbx_seq_one_letter_code
_entity_poly.pdbx_strand_id
1 'polypeptide(L)'
;MANASVNLDSGCPSASSASNQADQSALGSGRPRVYQLKAVECSRIRPWQIQVIKIETEDNRETRSAKDALLLWCQMKTAGYPEVNIQNFTTCWRDGLAFNALIHRHRPDLIEFHKLTRSNATHNLQQAFNIAEQHLGLTKLLDPEDVNTENPDEKSIITYVVSYYHYFSKMKALIVEGKRVGKVLDNCIEAEKIINRYDALASDLLDWIEKTIAVISNQKFANSLTGVQQQLQAFTTYCTIEKPIKFQEKGNLEVLLFTIQSKLRANNQKPYVPHDGKLISDINKAWERLEKAEHERGVALRKELIRQEKLELLAQRFDHKTTMRQAWLNENQRLVSQDNFGYDLPAVEAAMKKHEAIEADIASYEERIGVVVELAAEMEAEGYYDIRRILARKENILGQWGLLKELVAGRRTRLEKNLALQKTFQDMVYMIDWMEDTQVQLLSKDFGKHLLEVDDLLQKHSLQEADITVQAERVETLNTAALKFTTVEGYQPCDPQVICNRVNHVSSCLEELKQLAAKRRAELEESRQLWAFFQ
;
A
#
# COMPACT_ATOMS: atom_id res chain seq x y z
N MET A 1 -16.12 -38.35 -36.15
CA MET A 1 -16.29 -37.63 -37.43
C MET A 1 -15.12 -36.66 -37.54
N ALA A 2 -14.16 -36.70 -38.46
CA ALA A 2 -13.73 -37.55 -39.57
C ALA A 2 -12.20 -37.27 -39.72
N ASN A 3 -11.30 -38.26 -39.70
CA ASN A 3 -10.73 -38.99 -40.84
C ASN A 3 -10.21 -38.17 -42.04
N ALA A 4 -8.88 -38.21 -42.24
CA ALA A 4 -8.09 -38.42 -43.48
C ALA A 4 -6.68 -37.83 -43.26
N SER A 5 -5.54 -38.53 -43.16
CA SER A 5 -4.93 -39.60 -43.99
C SER A 5 -4.54 -39.14 -45.39
N VAL A 6 -3.25 -38.87 -45.63
CA VAL A 6 -2.48 -39.31 -46.83
C VAL A 6 -1.00 -39.48 -46.43
N ASN A 7 -0.51 -40.71 -46.55
CA ASN A 7 0.90 -41.14 -46.61
C ASN A 7 1.39 -41.10 -48.08
N LEU A 8 2.71 -41.04 -48.27
CA LEU A 8 3.55 -41.73 -49.29
C LEU A 8 4.97 -41.12 -49.19
N ASP A 9 6.00 -41.70 -48.56
CA ASP A 9 6.69 -43.00 -48.68
C ASP A 9 7.88 -43.00 -49.67
N SER A 10 8.90 -43.81 -49.32
CA SER A 10 10.17 -44.14 -50.02
C SER A 10 11.33 -43.13 -49.93
N GLY A 11 12.59 -43.52 -49.65
CA GLY A 11 13.16 -44.83 -49.37
C GLY A 11 14.68 -44.71 -49.21
N CYS A 12 15.23 -45.34 -48.17
CA CYS A 12 16.66 -45.69 -48.09
C CYS A 12 16.99 -46.82 -49.08
N PRO A 13 18.28 -47.01 -49.37
CA PRO A 13 18.80 -48.36 -49.40
C PRO A 13 20.07 -48.52 -48.55
N SER A 14 20.06 -49.59 -47.77
CA SER A 14 21.18 -50.27 -47.13
C SER A 14 21.69 -51.41 -48.02
N ALA A 15 23.01 -51.65 -48.06
CA ALA A 15 23.68 -52.94 -48.38
C ALA A 15 25.20 -52.66 -48.45
N SER A 16 26.09 -53.21 -47.62
CA SER A 16 26.48 -54.59 -47.31
C SER A 16 27.89 -54.90 -47.86
N SER A 17 28.72 -55.39 -46.94
CA SER A 17 29.96 -56.17 -47.05
C SER A 17 30.25 -56.97 -48.33
N ALA A 18 31.54 -56.99 -48.72
CA ALA A 18 32.35 -58.08 -49.33
C ALA A 18 33.52 -57.43 -50.10
N SER A 19 34.72 -57.95 -50.28
CA SER A 19 35.46 -59.14 -49.85
C SER A 19 36.89 -59.00 -50.40
N ASN A 20 37.82 -59.70 -49.75
CA ASN A 20 39.20 -59.97 -50.18
C ASN A 20 39.38 -60.19 -51.69
N GLN A 21 40.51 -59.72 -52.22
CA GLN A 21 41.28 -60.46 -53.22
C GLN A 21 42.77 -60.15 -53.08
N ALA A 22 43.49 -61.20 -52.66
CA ALA A 22 44.93 -61.33 -52.83
C ALA A 22 45.17 -61.79 -54.28
N ASP A 23 46.26 -61.31 -54.88
CA ASP A 23 46.81 -61.96 -56.07
C ASP A 23 48.30 -62.23 -55.85
N GLN A 24 48.63 -63.51 -56.06
CA GLN A 24 49.95 -64.11 -56.01
C GLN A 24 50.60 -64.05 -57.40
N SER A 25 51.93 -64.01 -57.40
CA SER A 25 52.83 -64.91 -58.17
C SER A 25 53.94 -64.20 -58.96
N ALA A 26 55.18 -64.48 -58.57
CA ALA A 26 56.30 -64.79 -59.48
C ALA A 26 57.40 -65.52 -58.69
N LEU A 27 57.77 -66.70 -59.17
CA LEU A 27 58.65 -67.70 -58.57
C LEU A 27 60.14 -67.54 -58.98
N GLY A 28 61.02 -68.07 -58.12
CA GLY A 28 62.39 -68.54 -58.43
C GLY A 28 63.52 -67.58 -58.02
N SER A 29 64.60 -67.92 -57.31
CA SER A 29 65.25 -69.21 -57.03
C SER A 29 66.33 -69.07 -55.91
N GLY A 30 66.42 -70.05 -54.98
CA GLY A 30 67.64 -70.61 -54.37
C GLY A 30 68.69 -69.78 -53.58
N ARG A 31 68.53 -69.70 -52.23
CA ARG A 31 69.50 -69.78 -51.08
C ARG A 31 70.83 -68.93 -51.05
N PRO A 32 71.49 -68.71 -49.88
CA PRO A 32 71.11 -67.90 -48.72
C PRO A 32 72.28 -67.00 -48.19
N ARG A 33 72.09 -65.70 -47.90
CA ARG A 33 73.14 -64.92 -47.17
C ARG A 33 72.58 -63.98 -46.10
N VAL A 34 72.65 -64.46 -44.87
CA VAL A 34 72.26 -63.88 -43.57
C VAL A 34 73.11 -62.65 -43.15
N TYR A 35 73.75 -61.94 -44.07
CA TYR A 35 74.68 -60.83 -43.75
C TYR A 35 74.35 -59.48 -44.42
N GLN A 36 73.14 -59.29 -44.93
CA GLN A 36 72.70 -57.99 -45.50
C GLN A 36 71.52 -57.32 -44.77
N LEU A 37 70.91 -57.98 -43.77
CA LEU A 37 69.79 -57.41 -43.01
C LEU A 37 70.18 -56.41 -41.90
N LYS A 38 71.47 -56.30 -41.52
CA LYS A 38 71.92 -55.26 -40.57
C LYS A 38 72.31 -53.92 -41.20
N ALA A 39 72.44 -53.85 -42.53
CA ALA A 39 72.86 -52.62 -43.23
C ALA A 39 71.68 -51.77 -43.76
N VAL A 40 70.49 -52.37 -43.92
CA VAL A 40 69.31 -51.69 -44.49
C VAL A 40 68.43 -51.03 -43.41
N GLU A 41 68.58 -51.41 -42.14
CA GLU A 41 67.87 -50.77 -41.03
C GLU A 41 68.60 -49.51 -40.53
N CYS A 42 69.91 -49.43 -40.72
CA CYS A 42 70.74 -48.27 -40.34
C CYS A 42 70.67 -47.11 -41.35
N SER A 43 70.15 -47.32 -42.56
CA SER A 43 69.99 -46.29 -43.61
C SER A 43 68.62 -45.60 -43.62
N ARG A 44 67.65 -46.09 -42.82
CA ARG A 44 66.32 -45.48 -42.66
C ARG A 44 66.20 -44.54 -41.44
N ILE A 45 67.22 -44.50 -40.59
CA ILE A 45 67.26 -43.73 -39.32
C ILE A 45 67.89 -42.32 -39.49
N ARG A 46 68.39 -41.95 -40.67
CA ARG A 46 68.85 -40.57 -40.95
C ARG A 46 68.23 -40.07 -42.25
N PRO A 47 67.13 -39.29 -42.21
CA PRO A 47 67.24 -37.83 -42.10
C PRO A 47 66.19 -37.10 -41.21
N TRP A 48 65.19 -37.78 -40.62
CA TRP A 48 64.05 -37.08 -39.99
C TRP A 48 64.21 -36.67 -38.52
N GLN A 49 65.06 -37.32 -37.71
CA GLN A 49 65.12 -37.05 -36.26
C GLN A 49 66.06 -35.90 -35.84
N ILE A 50 67.07 -35.55 -36.64
CA ILE A 50 68.12 -34.59 -36.26
C ILE A 50 67.91 -33.21 -36.93
N GLN A 51 67.16 -33.09 -38.01
CA GLN A 51 67.07 -31.84 -38.79
C GLN A 51 66.21 -30.71 -38.16
N VAL A 52 65.59 -30.89 -36.99
CA VAL A 52 64.72 -29.87 -36.38
C VAL A 52 65.02 -29.65 -34.89
N ILE A 53 66.30 -29.46 -34.54
CA ILE A 53 66.71 -29.01 -33.20
C ILE A 53 67.16 -27.56 -33.31
N LYS A 54 66.26 -26.64 -32.94
CA LYS A 54 66.55 -25.20 -32.82
C LYS A 54 66.56 -24.82 -31.35
N ILE A 55 67.69 -24.32 -30.86
CA ILE A 55 67.85 -23.84 -29.49
C ILE A 55 68.34 -22.41 -29.58
N GLU A 56 67.53 -21.48 -29.09
CA GLU A 56 67.84 -20.06 -29.05
C GLU A 56 68.68 -19.76 -27.79
N THR A 57 69.78 -19.05 -27.97
CA THR A 57 70.63 -18.52 -26.89
C THR A 57 70.22 -17.06 -26.59
N GLU A 58 70.53 -16.57 -25.39
CA GLU A 58 70.23 -15.17 -24.98
C GLU A 58 70.85 -14.11 -25.91
N ASP A 59 71.85 -14.48 -26.72
CA ASP A 59 72.52 -13.62 -27.70
C ASP A 59 71.90 -13.66 -29.11
N ASN A 60 70.75 -14.32 -29.31
CA ASN A 60 70.06 -14.43 -30.61
C ASN A 60 70.91 -15.03 -31.76
N ARG A 61 71.99 -15.75 -31.44
CA ARG A 61 72.82 -16.45 -32.42
C ARG A 61 72.23 -17.84 -32.67
N GLU A 62 71.68 -18.05 -33.86
CA GLU A 62 71.26 -19.38 -34.33
C GLU A 62 72.48 -20.32 -34.39
N THR A 63 72.36 -21.51 -33.79
CA THR A 63 73.38 -22.57 -33.88
C THR A 63 73.46 -23.10 -35.31
N ARG A 64 74.66 -23.10 -35.91
CA ARG A 64 74.90 -23.43 -37.33
C ARG A 64 74.67 -24.91 -37.70
N SER A 65 74.55 -25.81 -36.73
CA SER A 65 74.27 -27.25 -36.92
C SER A 65 73.39 -27.80 -35.79
N ALA A 66 72.46 -28.70 -36.12
CA ALA A 66 71.57 -29.34 -35.13
C ALA A 66 72.34 -30.18 -34.08
N LYS A 67 73.55 -30.64 -34.43
CA LYS A 67 74.46 -31.32 -33.50
C LYS A 67 74.98 -30.35 -32.43
N ASP A 68 75.42 -29.16 -32.84
CA ASP A 68 75.94 -28.14 -31.93
C ASP A 68 74.82 -27.60 -31.04
N ALA A 69 73.61 -27.48 -31.59
CA ALA A 69 72.41 -27.15 -30.83
C ALA A 69 72.16 -28.19 -29.73
N LEU A 70 72.12 -29.48 -30.08
CA LEU A 70 71.92 -30.55 -29.10
C LEU A 70 73.03 -30.56 -28.03
N LEU A 71 74.28 -30.33 -28.42
CA LEU A 71 75.41 -30.27 -27.50
C LEU A 71 75.23 -29.14 -26.49
N LEU A 72 74.86 -27.96 -26.99
CA LEU A 72 74.58 -26.79 -26.16
C LEU A 72 73.41 -27.03 -25.21
N TRP A 73 72.33 -27.67 -25.65
CA TRP A 73 71.23 -28.05 -24.75
C TRP A 73 71.69 -28.99 -23.66
N CYS A 74 72.49 -30.00 -23.98
CA CYS A 74 73.05 -30.91 -22.98
C CYS A 74 73.86 -30.11 -21.95
N GLN A 75 74.79 -29.26 -22.40
CA GLN A 75 75.59 -28.40 -21.54
C GLN A 75 74.73 -27.48 -20.66
N MET A 76 73.70 -26.84 -21.22
CA MET A 76 72.79 -25.96 -20.46
C MET A 76 71.97 -26.72 -19.43
N LYS A 77 71.57 -27.96 -19.72
CA LYS A 77 70.79 -28.78 -18.79
C LYS A 77 71.65 -29.42 -17.71
N THR A 78 72.90 -29.73 -18.01
CA THR A 78 73.86 -30.27 -17.03
C THR A 78 74.72 -29.17 -16.37
N ALA A 79 74.49 -27.89 -16.67
CA ALA A 79 75.10 -26.78 -15.97
C ALA A 79 74.70 -26.82 -14.49
N GLY A 80 75.69 -26.94 -13.60
CA GLY A 80 75.49 -27.07 -12.15
C GLY A 80 75.79 -28.46 -11.58
N TYR A 81 76.12 -29.45 -12.41
CA TYR A 81 76.66 -30.75 -11.96
C TYR A 81 78.19 -30.74 -12.08
N PRO A 82 78.96 -30.62 -10.98
CA PRO A 82 80.41 -30.42 -11.03
C PRO A 82 81.15 -31.56 -11.73
N GLU A 83 80.61 -32.77 -11.67
CA GLU A 83 81.23 -33.97 -12.24
C GLU A 83 80.87 -34.22 -13.71
N VAL A 84 80.04 -33.38 -14.34
CA VAL A 84 79.57 -33.58 -15.72
C VAL A 84 79.97 -32.40 -16.60
N ASN A 85 80.94 -32.61 -17.47
CA ASN A 85 81.38 -31.62 -18.46
C ASN A 85 81.28 -32.21 -19.88
N ILE A 86 80.21 -31.83 -20.60
CA ILE A 86 79.89 -32.40 -21.92
C ILE A 86 80.53 -31.55 -23.01
N GLN A 87 81.59 -32.06 -23.63
CA GLN A 87 82.29 -31.41 -24.76
C GLN A 87 82.10 -32.15 -26.10
N ASN A 88 81.70 -33.42 -26.05
CA ASN A 88 81.50 -34.26 -27.23
C ASN A 88 80.33 -35.24 -27.01
N PHE A 89 79.95 -35.98 -28.06
CA PHE A 89 78.99 -37.09 -28.00
C PHE A 89 79.66 -38.46 -27.99
N THR A 90 80.88 -38.55 -27.48
CA THR A 90 81.63 -39.80 -27.37
C THR A 90 82.05 -40.02 -25.91
N THR A 91 83.27 -39.63 -25.56
CA THR A 91 83.90 -39.94 -24.26
C THR A 91 83.22 -39.25 -23.07
N CYS A 92 82.57 -38.10 -23.26
CA CYS A 92 81.86 -37.37 -22.19
C CYS A 92 80.60 -38.09 -21.67
N TRP A 93 80.13 -39.12 -22.36
CA TRP A 93 78.92 -39.89 -21.99
C TRP A 93 79.26 -41.27 -21.43
N ARG A 94 80.54 -41.65 -21.46
CA ARG A 94 81.03 -43.00 -21.14
C ARG A 94 80.78 -43.41 -19.70
N ASP A 95 80.89 -42.47 -18.76
CA ASP A 95 80.71 -42.73 -17.32
C ASP A 95 79.23 -42.82 -16.89
N GLY A 96 78.30 -42.60 -17.82
CA GLY A 96 76.86 -42.60 -17.60
C GLY A 96 76.34 -41.42 -16.76
N LEU A 97 77.21 -40.55 -16.22
CA LEU A 97 76.78 -39.43 -15.37
C LEU A 97 76.03 -38.38 -16.19
N ALA A 98 76.42 -38.16 -17.45
CA ALA A 98 75.74 -37.24 -18.35
C ALA A 98 74.27 -37.61 -18.59
N PHE A 99 73.96 -38.89 -18.82
CA PHE A 99 72.57 -39.36 -18.98
C PHE A 99 71.75 -39.20 -17.69
N ASN A 100 72.33 -39.58 -16.54
CA ASN A 100 71.66 -39.44 -15.25
C ASN A 100 71.42 -37.95 -14.88
N ALA A 101 72.37 -37.06 -15.19
CA ALA A 101 72.25 -35.62 -14.94
C ALA A 101 71.13 -34.99 -15.76
N LEU A 102 70.99 -35.39 -17.03
CA LEU A 102 69.88 -34.93 -17.89
C LEU A 102 68.52 -35.35 -17.36
N ILE A 103 68.37 -36.61 -16.94
CA ILE A 103 67.12 -37.10 -16.36
C ILE A 103 66.84 -36.37 -15.04
N HIS A 104 67.80 -36.29 -14.12
CA HIS A 104 67.64 -35.63 -12.82
C HIS A 104 67.30 -34.13 -12.96
N ARG A 105 67.86 -33.43 -13.95
CA ARG A 105 67.54 -32.00 -14.20
C ARG A 105 66.06 -31.77 -14.52
N HIS A 106 65.45 -32.69 -15.25
CA HIS A 106 64.07 -32.60 -15.69
C HIS A 106 63.08 -33.28 -14.74
N ARG A 107 63.51 -34.36 -14.10
CA ARG A 107 62.76 -35.21 -13.17
C ARG A 107 63.67 -35.64 -12.02
N PRO A 108 63.89 -34.74 -11.03
CA PRO A 108 64.78 -35.03 -9.90
C PRO A 108 64.23 -36.14 -9.00
N ASP A 109 62.92 -36.40 -9.08
CA ASP A 109 62.23 -37.47 -8.38
C ASP A 109 62.65 -38.89 -8.80
N LEU A 110 63.26 -39.05 -9.98
CA LEU A 110 63.59 -40.38 -10.53
C LEU A 110 65.02 -40.85 -10.23
N ILE A 111 65.93 -39.94 -9.87
CA ILE A 111 67.37 -40.28 -9.74
C ILE A 111 67.97 -39.63 -8.50
N GLU A 112 68.63 -40.42 -7.67
CA GLU A 112 69.45 -39.90 -6.56
C GLU A 112 70.88 -39.60 -7.05
N PHE A 113 71.05 -38.46 -7.72
CA PHE A 113 72.30 -38.14 -8.43
C PHE A 113 73.54 -38.14 -7.51
N HIS A 114 73.38 -37.75 -6.24
CA HIS A 114 74.45 -37.68 -5.24
C HIS A 114 75.11 -39.02 -4.90
N LYS A 115 74.47 -40.16 -5.23
CA LYS A 115 75.01 -41.51 -4.97
C LYS A 115 75.82 -42.06 -6.15
N LEU A 116 75.84 -41.37 -7.28
CA LEU A 116 76.50 -41.83 -8.49
C LEU A 116 77.96 -41.36 -8.49
N THR A 117 78.87 -42.26 -8.84
CA THR A 117 80.31 -41.99 -8.95
C THR A 117 80.82 -42.41 -10.32
N ARG A 118 81.88 -41.75 -10.81
CA ARG A 118 82.51 -42.05 -12.11
C ARG A 118 83.06 -43.47 -12.23
N SER A 119 83.40 -44.13 -11.11
CA SER A 119 83.97 -45.47 -11.11
C SER A 119 82.99 -46.54 -11.62
N ASN A 120 81.69 -46.30 -11.51
CA ASN A 120 80.65 -47.29 -11.75
C ASN A 120 79.91 -47.04 -13.08
N ALA A 121 80.67 -46.82 -14.16
CA ALA A 121 80.15 -46.44 -15.47
C ALA A 121 79.03 -47.35 -16.00
N THR A 122 79.24 -48.67 -15.99
CA THR A 122 78.25 -49.65 -16.48
C THR A 122 76.94 -49.61 -15.67
N HIS A 123 77.04 -49.47 -14.34
CA HIS A 123 75.88 -49.35 -13.46
C HIS A 123 75.12 -48.04 -13.71
N ASN A 124 75.84 -46.91 -13.83
CA ASN A 124 75.25 -45.60 -14.10
C ASN A 124 74.48 -45.59 -15.43
N LEU A 125 75.08 -46.15 -16.49
CA LEU A 125 74.44 -46.29 -17.81
C LEU A 125 73.20 -47.18 -17.74
N GLN A 126 73.32 -48.35 -17.12
CA GLN A 126 72.20 -49.29 -16.97
C GLN A 126 71.04 -48.68 -16.17
N GLN A 127 71.35 -47.93 -15.11
CA GLN A 127 70.35 -47.20 -14.34
C GLN A 127 69.64 -46.13 -15.18
N ALA A 128 70.38 -45.27 -15.90
CA ALA A 128 69.80 -44.24 -16.73
C ALA A 128 68.91 -44.80 -17.84
N PHE A 129 69.32 -45.92 -18.45
CA PHE A 129 68.58 -46.56 -19.54
C PHE A 129 67.33 -47.29 -19.03
N ASN A 130 67.43 -47.97 -17.88
CA ASN A 130 66.27 -48.57 -17.21
C ASN A 130 65.23 -47.53 -16.81
N ILE A 131 65.66 -46.43 -16.18
CA ILE A 131 64.76 -45.35 -15.75
C ILE A 131 64.10 -44.69 -16.96
N ALA A 132 64.85 -44.48 -18.04
CA ALA A 132 64.30 -43.90 -19.25
C ALA A 132 63.26 -44.79 -19.92
N GLU A 133 63.46 -46.11 -19.95
CA GLU A 133 62.47 -47.05 -20.48
C GLU A 133 61.24 -47.17 -19.59
N GLN A 134 61.43 -47.40 -18.30
CA GLN A 134 60.35 -47.70 -17.36
C GLN A 134 59.51 -46.47 -16.99
N HIS A 135 60.13 -45.29 -16.84
CA HIS A 135 59.45 -44.08 -16.37
C HIS A 135 59.26 -43.00 -17.44
N LEU A 136 60.10 -42.97 -18.49
CA LEU A 136 60.00 -42.00 -19.58
C LEU A 136 59.48 -42.61 -20.89
N GLY A 137 59.36 -43.94 -20.98
CA GLY A 137 58.93 -44.65 -22.18
C GLY A 137 59.92 -44.54 -23.36
N LEU A 138 61.18 -44.21 -23.09
CA LEU A 138 62.24 -44.14 -24.09
C LEU A 138 62.81 -45.53 -24.31
N THR A 139 62.67 -46.07 -25.53
CA THR A 139 63.24 -47.35 -25.91
C THR A 139 64.75 -47.35 -25.71
N LYS A 140 65.30 -48.38 -25.06
CA LYS A 140 66.74 -48.55 -24.92
C LYS A 140 67.37 -48.77 -26.30
N LEU A 141 68.01 -47.72 -26.84
CA LEU A 141 68.68 -47.80 -28.14
C LEU A 141 70.17 -48.16 -28.02
N LEU A 142 70.71 -48.13 -26.80
CA LEU A 142 72.12 -48.38 -26.50
C LEU A 142 72.24 -49.41 -25.40
N ASP A 143 73.20 -50.32 -25.54
CA ASP A 143 73.61 -51.20 -24.46
C ASP A 143 74.71 -50.54 -23.62
N PRO A 144 74.73 -50.71 -22.29
CA PRO A 144 75.77 -50.12 -21.42
C PRO A 144 77.20 -50.49 -21.82
N GLU A 145 77.38 -51.68 -22.39
CA GLU A 145 78.68 -52.18 -22.86
C GLU A 145 79.16 -51.46 -24.12
N ASP A 146 78.26 -51.03 -25.02
CA ASP A 146 78.59 -50.31 -26.25
C ASP A 146 79.03 -48.86 -25.98
N VAL A 147 78.54 -48.28 -24.88
CA VAL A 147 78.88 -46.92 -24.46
C VAL A 147 80.11 -46.89 -23.56
N ASN A 148 80.32 -47.90 -22.71
CA ASN A 148 81.51 -48.01 -21.84
C ASN A 148 82.73 -48.63 -22.57
N THR A 149 83.05 -48.11 -23.76
CA THR A 149 84.22 -48.52 -24.56
C THR A 149 85.23 -47.36 -24.68
N GLU A 150 86.43 -47.64 -25.19
CA GLU A 150 87.43 -46.59 -25.43
C GLU A 150 86.97 -45.57 -26.48
N ASN A 151 86.20 -46.01 -27.48
CA ASN A 151 85.72 -45.19 -28.59
C ASN A 151 84.22 -45.46 -28.85
N PRO A 152 83.31 -44.90 -28.05
CA PRO A 152 81.88 -45.10 -28.25
C PRO A 152 81.40 -44.42 -29.55
N ASP A 153 80.44 -45.03 -30.23
CA ASP A 153 79.92 -44.50 -31.50
C ASP A 153 79.12 -43.21 -31.29
N GLU A 154 79.68 -42.12 -31.81
CA GLU A 154 79.11 -40.78 -31.69
C GLU A 154 77.67 -40.71 -32.22
N LYS A 155 77.41 -41.40 -33.34
CA LYS A 155 76.11 -41.37 -34.00
C LYS A 155 75.04 -42.05 -33.17
N SER A 156 75.37 -43.14 -32.50
CA SER A 156 74.47 -43.89 -31.63
C SER A 156 74.13 -43.09 -30.36
N ILE A 157 75.14 -42.45 -29.73
CA ILE A 157 74.91 -41.55 -28.58
C ILE A 157 74.05 -40.36 -28.98
N ILE A 158 74.35 -39.70 -30.12
CA ILE A 158 73.53 -38.59 -30.62
C ILE A 158 72.07 -39.04 -30.80
N THR A 159 71.82 -40.14 -31.50
CA THR A 159 70.46 -40.64 -31.75
C THR A 159 69.70 -40.87 -30.44
N TYR A 160 70.35 -41.43 -29.42
CA TYR A 160 69.69 -41.67 -28.14
C TYR A 160 69.46 -40.37 -27.37
N VAL A 161 70.42 -39.46 -27.30
CA VAL A 161 70.27 -38.14 -26.64
C VAL A 161 69.20 -37.29 -27.32
N VAL A 162 69.05 -37.39 -28.65
CA VAL A 162 67.94 -36.77 -29.41
C VAL A 162 66.58 -37.26 -28.92
N SER A 163 66.44 -38.53 -28.56
CA SER A 163 65.19 -39.07 -28.01
C SER A 163 64.83 -38.42 -26.65
N TYR A 164 65.81 -38.20 -25.76
CA TYR A 164 65.61 -37.46 -24.51
C TYR A 164 65.24 -35.99 -24.76
N TYR A 165 65.92 -35.33 -25.71
CA TYR A 165 65.62 -33.95 -26.08
C TYR A 165 64.16 -33.80 -26.53
N HIS A 166 63.70 -34.64 -27.47
CA HIS A 166 62.33 -34.60 -27.96
C HIS A 166 61.31 -34.86 -26.85
N TYR A 167 61.57 -35.84 -25.99
CA TYR A 167 60.70 -36.15 -24.85
C TYR A 167 60.58 -34.96 -23.88
N PHE A 168 61.70 -34.43 -23.39
CA PHE A 168 61.68 -33.33 -22.42
C PHE A 168 61.23 -32.00 -23.03
N SER A 169 61.49 -31.77 -24.32
CA SER A 169 60.97 -30.63 -25.06
C SER A 169 59.44 -30.71 -25.19
N LYS A 170 58.91 -31.89 -25.57
CA LYS A 170 57.46 -32.16 -25.60
C LYS A 170 56.83 -32.00 -24.22
N MET A 171 57.46 -32.51 -23.16
CA MET A 171 56.99 -32.35 -21.78
C MET A 171 56.93 -30.88 -21.36
N LYS A 172 57.96 -30.08 -21.67
CA LYS A 172 57.97 -28.64 -21.40
C LYS A 172 56.88 -27.91 -22.20
N ALA A 173 56.71 -28.26 -23.48
CA ALA A 173 55.66 -27.70 -24.32
C ALA A 173 54.27 -27.97 -23.73
N LEU A 174 53.99 -29.21 -23.31
CA LEU A 174 52.74 -29.58 -22.64
C LEU A 174 52.49 -28.78 -21.34
N ILE A 175 53.53 -28.53 -20.53
CA ILE A 175 53.40 -27.69 -19.33
C ILE A 175 53.03 -26.25 -19.69
N VAL A 176 53.66 -25.68 -20.73
CA VAL A 176 53.36 -24.32 -21.19
C VAL A 176 51.95 -24.24 -21.79
N GLU A 177 51.53 -25.23 -22.58
CA GLU A 177 50.16 -25.37 -23.08
C GLU A 177 49.15 -25.46 -21.94
N GLY A 178 49.40 -26.31 -20.94
CA GLY A 178 48.58 -26.42 -19.74
C GLY A 178 48.45 -25.10 -18.98
N LYS A 179 49.54 -24.34 -18.82
CA LYS A 179 49.50 -22.99 -18.22
C LYS A 179 48.67 -22.01 -19.04
N ARG A 180 48.76 -22.05 -20.37
CA ARG A 180 47.96 -21.20 -21.26
C ARG A 180 46.47 -21.53 -21.15
N VAL A 181 46.11 -22.82 -21.14
CA VAL A 181 44.73 -23.28 -20.95
C VAL A 181 44.21 -22.86 -19.57
N GLY A 182 45.01 -23.02 -18.51
CA GLY A 182 44.65 -22.58 -17.16
C GLY A 182 44.32 -21.08 -17.11
N LYS A 183 45.14 -20.23 -17.72
CA LYS A 183 44.87 -18.78 -17.77
C LYS A 183 43.57 -18.43 -18.49
N VAL A 184 43.23 -19.15 -19.57
CA VAL A 184 41.95 -18.96 -20.28
C VAL A 184 40.78 -19.40 -19.39
N LEU A 185 40.93 -20.53 -18.69
CA LEU A 185 39.91 -21.04 -17.78
C LEU A 185 39.65 -20.08 -16.61
N ASP A 186 40.70 -19.55 -15.99
CA ASP A 186 40.58 -18.56 -14.90
C ASP A 186 39.81 -17.31 -15.36
N ASN A 187 40.09 -16.84 -16.58
CA ASN A 187 39.37 -15.72 -17.18
C ASN A 187 37.89 -16.04 -17.41
N CYS A 188 37.55 -17.27 -17.81
CA CYS A 188 36.16 -17.72 -17.97
C CYS A 188 35.43 -17.78 -16.62
N ILE A 189 36.05 -18.37 -15.60
CA ILE A 189 35.48 -18.46 -14.25
C ILE A 189 35.19 -17.07 -13.69
N GLU A 190 36.12 -16.14 -13.86
CA GLU A 190 35.95 -14.78 -13.38
C GLU A 190 34.86 -14.02 -14.16
N ALA A 191 34.72 -14.26 -15.47
CA ALA A 191 33.62 -13.69 -16.25
C ALA A 191 32.26 -14.22 -15.78
N GLU A 192 32.15 -15.52 -15.53
CA GLU A 192 30.95 -16.18 -15.03
C GLU A 192 30.52 -15.64 -13.65
N LYS A 193 31.48 -15.42 -12.73
CA LYS A 193 31.19 -14.79 -11.43
C LYS A 193 30.55 -13.41 -11.57
N ILE A 194 31.07 -12.57 -12.47
CA ILE A 194 30.56 -11.21 -12.68
C ILE A 194 29.18 -11.26 -13.35
N ILE A 195 28.94 -12.22 -14.26
CA ILE A 195 27.63 -12.49 -14.87
C ILE A 195 26.61 -12.90 -13.80
N ASN A 196 26.94 -13.88 -12.97
CA ASN A 196 26.04 -14.35 -11.90
C ASN A 196 25.72 -13.22 -10.90
N ARG A 197 26.69 -12.35 -10.62
CA ARG A 197 26.47 -11.15 -9.78
C ARG A 197 25.51 -10.17 -10.44
N TYR A 198 25.64 -9.92 -11.75
CA TYR A 198 24.68 -9.08 -12.48
C TYR A 198 23.27 -9.66 -12.42
N ASP A 199 23.13 -10.96 -12.68
CA ASP A 199 21.83 -11.63 -12.68
C ASP A 199 21.14 -11.62 -11.31
N ALA A 200 21.90 -11.78 -10.23
CA ALA A 200 21.38 -11.67 -8.87
C ALA A 200 20.88 -10.25 -8.58
N LEU A 201 21.74 -9.24 -8.80
CA LEU A 201 21.40 -7.84 -8.54
C LEU A 201 20.23 -7.34 -9.41
N ALA A 202 20.16 -7.78 -10.67
CA ALA A 202 19.04 -7.46 -11.55
C ALA A 202 17.72 -8.07 -11.06
N SER A 203 17.77 -9.32 -10.58
CA SER A 203 16.58 -9.99 -10.01
C SER A 203 16.11 -9.29 -8.74
N ASP A 204 17.04 -8.98 -7.83
CA ASP A 204 16.73 -8.30 -6.57
C ASP A 204 16.10 -6.92 -6.81
N LEU A 205 16.61 -6.17 -7.79
CA LEU A 205 16.05 -4.86 -8.15
C LEU A 205 14.65 -4.99 -8.76
N LEU A 206 14.44 -5.92 -9.69
CA LEU A 206 13.14 -6.16 -10.31
C LEU A 206 12.10 -6.63 -9.27
N ASP A 207 12.49 -7.55 -8.39
CA ASP A 207 11.66 -8.00 -7.27
C ASP A 207 11.27 -6.85 -6.34
N TRP A 208 12.24 -5.98 -6.01
CA TRP A 208 11.99 -4.81 -5.18
C TRP A 208 11.02 -3.85 -5.87
N ILE A 209 11.17 -3.60 -7.17
CA ILE A 209 10.26 -2.75 -7.96
C ILE A 209 8.83 -3.30 -7.88
N GLU A 210 8.62 -4.57 -8.21
CA GLU A 210 7.28 -5.18 -8.25
C GLU A 210 6.64 -5.22 -6.85
N LYS A 211 7.40 -5.55 -5.80
CA LYS A 211 6.92 -5.49 -4.41
C LYS A 211 6.54 -4.08 -4.00
N THR A 212 7.35 -3.08 -4.37
CA THR A 212 7.11 -1.67 -4.04
C THR A 212 5.86 -1.15 -4.74
N ILE A 213 5.69 -1.47 -6.03
CA ILE A 213 4.45 -1.16 -6.77
C ILE A 213 3.25 -1.77 -6.05
N ALA A 214 3.32 -3.06 -5.68
CA ALA A 214 2.23 -3.73 -4.99
C ALA A 214 1.86 -3.06 -3.64
N VAL A 215 2.85 -2.61 -2.86
CA VAL A 215 2.62 -1.91 -1.59
C VAL A 215 2.00 -0.53 -1.83
N ILE A 216 2.57 0.26 -2.75
CA ILE A 216 2.12 1.63 -3.05
C ILE A 216 0.70 1.63 -3.63
N SER A 217 0.38 0.69 -4.53
CA SER A 217 -0.91 0.63 -5.20
C SER A 217 -2.04 0.07 -4.32
N ASN A 218 -1.76 -0.90 -3.44
CA ASN A 218 -2.82 -1.57 -2.65
C ASN A 218 -3.08 -0.96 -1.27
N GLN A 219 -2.26 0.00 -0.83
CA GLN A 219 -2.42 0.59 0.50
C GLN A 219 -3.69 1.43 0.60
N LYS A 220 -4.63 1.01 1.46
CA LYS A 220 -5.84 1.78 1.78
C LYS A 220 -5.51 3.09 2.48
N PHE A 221 -6.30 4.13 2.21
CA PHE A 221 -6.17 5.39 2.92
C PHE A 221 -6.67 5.27 4.36
N ALA A 222 -5.97 5.92 5.28
CA ALA A 222 -6.47 6.08 6.63
C ALA A 222 -7.68 7.01 6.61
N ASN A 223 -8.74 6.68 7.35
CA ASN A 223 -9.90 7.56 7.50
C ASN A 223 -9.68 8.54 8.65
N SER A 224 -8.63 9.37 8.57
CA SER A 224 -8.40 10.49 9.50
C SER A 224 -7.32 11.41 8.93
N LEU A 225 -7.38 12.70 9.24
CA LEU A 225 -6.37 13.67 8.81
C LEU A 225 -4.96 13.25 9.26
N THR A 226 -4.80 12.91 10.54
CA THR A 226 -3.52 12.47 11.10
C THR A 226 -3.01 11.20 10.44
N GLY A 227 -3.89 10.23 10.17
CA GLY A 227 -3.50 8.98 9.50
C GLY A 227 -3.01 9.22 8.08
N VAL A 228 -3.67 10.09 7.31
CA VAL A 228 -3.22 10.42 5.94
C VAL A 228 -1.91 11.21 5.95
N GLN A 229 -1.72 12.11 6.91
CA GLN A 229 -0.44 12.82 7.10
C GLN A 229 0.72 11.85 7.36
N GLN A 230 0.51 10.83 8.19
CA GLN A 230 1.51 9.78 8.44
C GLN A 230 1.80 8.97 7.17
N GLN A 231 0.77 8.63 6.39
CA GLN A 231 0.95 7.94 5.10
C GLN A 231 1.75 8.80 4.10
N LEU A 232 1.48 10.11 4.04
CA LEU A 232 2.24 11.04 3.21
C LEU A 232 3.69 11.19 3.67
N GLN A 233 3.93 11.21 4.98
CA GLN A 233 5.28 11.25 5.55
C GLN A 233 6.07 9.99 5.18
N ALA A 234 5.48 8.81 5.37
CA ALA A 234 6.11 7.54 4.99
C ALA A 234 6.40 7.49 3.48
N PHE A 235 5.47 7.95 2.64
CA PHE A 235 5.69 8.07 1.20
C PHE A 235 6.83 9.03 0.85
N THR A 236 6.92 10.15 1.56
CA THR A 236 8.02 11.12 1.37
C THR A 236 9.37 10.52 1.77
N THR A 237 9.43 9.77 2.87
CA THR A 237 10.63 9.04 3.29
C THR A 237 11.07 8.03 2.23
N TYR A 238 10.13 7.26 1.67
CA TYR A 238 10.40 6.37 0.56
C TYR A 238 11.02 7.11 -0.65
N CYS A 239 10.40 8.22 -1.09
CA CYS A 239 10.87 8.99 -2.24
C CYS A 239 12.24 9.65 -2.03
N THR A 240 12.57 10.04 -0.79
CA THR A 240 13.75 10.86 -0.49
C THR A 240 14.95 10.06 0.02
N ILE A 241 14.70 8.88 0.61
CA ILE A 241 15.75 8.06 1.25
C ILE A 241 15.92 6.74 0.51
N GLU A 242 14.84 5.96 0.34
CA GLU A 242 14.92 4.59 -0.18
C GLU A 242 15.11 4.56 -1.71
N LYS A 243 14.28 5.28 -2.46
CA LYS A 243 14.30 5.30 -3.92
C LYS A 243 15.65 5.75 -4.51
N PRO A 244 16.33 6.80 -4.02
CA PRO A 244 17.61 7.22 -4.57
C PRO A 244 18.70 6.15 -4.53
N ILE A 245 18.72 5.33 -3.47
CA ILE A 245 19.68 4.22 -3.33
C ILE A 245 19.41 3.18 -4.44
N LYS A 246 18.14 2.84 -4.68
CA LYS A 246 17.74 1.91 -5.74
C LYS A 246 17.97 2.45 -7.14
N PHE A 247 17.84 3.76 -7.33
CA PHE A 247 18.20 4.41 -8.59
C PHE A 247 19.71 4.30 -8.87
N GLN A 248 20.55 4.43 -7.84
CA GLN A 248 21.99 4.21 -7.96
C GLN A 248 22.31 2.74 -8.30
N GLU A 249 21.63 1.78 -7.66
CA GLU A 249 21.77 0.34 -7.99
C GLU A 249 21.41 0.05 -9.46
N LYS A 250 20.34 0.66 -9.99
CA LYS A 250 19.99 0.59 -11.43
C LYS A 250 21.14 1.07 -12.31
N GLY A 251 21.74 2.23 -12.01
CA GLY A 251 22.89 2.74 -12.76
C GLY A 251 24.12 1.83 -12.66
N ASN A 252 24.37 1.26 -11.48
CA ASN A 252 25.47 0.31 -11.27
C ASN A 252 25.31 -0.96 -12.12
N LEU A 253 24.08 -1.43 -12.36
CA LEU A 253 23.81 -2.56 -13.25
C LEU A 253 24.18 -2.27 -14.71
N GLU A 254 23.91 -1.06 -15.21
CA GLU A 254 24.31 -0.64 -16.56
C GLU A 254 25.83 -0.64 -16.71
N VAL A 255 26.55 -0.10 -15.72
CA VAL A 255 28.02 -0.11 -15.66
C VAL A 255 28.57 -1.54 -15.58
N LEU A 256 27.94 -2.40 -14.78
CA LEU A 256 28.34 -3.80 -14.62
C LEU A 256 28.17 -4.58 -15.93
N LEU A 257 27.05 -4.39 -16.64
CA LEU A 257 26.82 -5.02 -17.93
C LEU A 257 27.85 -4.55 -18.97
N PHE A 258 28.14 -3.25 -19.03
CA PHE A 258 29.18 -2.72 -19.90
C PHE A 258 30.56 -3.36 -19.59
N THR A 259 30.88 -3.51 -18.31
CA THR A 259 32.12 -4.15 -17.84
C THR A 259 32.21 -5.61 -18.28
N ILE A 260 31.13 -6.38 -18.13
CA ILE A 260 31.04 -7.77 -18.60
C ILE A 260 31.26 -7.83 -20.11
N GLN A 261 30.54 -7.02 -20.88
CA GLN A 261 30.63 -7.01 -22.34
C GLN A 261 32.01 -6.57 -22.84
N SER A 262 32.65 -5.63 -22.15
CA SER A 262 34.03 -5.20 -22.45
C SER A 262 35.03 -6.33 -22.19
N LYS A 263 34.91 -7.01 -21.04
CA LYS A 263 35.79 -8.13 -20.66
C LYS A 263 35.67 -9.33 -21.59
N LEU A 264 34.45 -9.70 -22.00
CA LEU A 264 34.22 -10.79 -22.95
C LEU A 264 34.76 -10.46 -24.34
N ARG A 265 34.58 -9.21 -24.80
CA ARG A 265 35.18 -8.75 -26.08
C ARG A 265 36.70 -8.79 -26.07
N ALA A 266 37.33 -8.34 -24.98
CA ALA A 266 38.79 -8.40 -24.83
C ALA A 266 39.33 -9.84 -24.88
N ASN A 267 38.52 -10.82 -24.47
CA ASN A 267 38.83 -12.25 -24.52
C ASN A 267 38.39 -12.94 -25.83
N ASN A 268 37.95 -12.19 -26.85
CA ASN A 268 37.38 -12.71 -28.11
C ASN A 268 36.18 -13.66 -27.90
N GLN A 269 35.42 -13.46 -26.83
CA GLN A 269 34.20 -14.19 -26.53
C GLN A 269 32.97 -13.40 -27.00
N LYS A 270 31.86 -14.11 -27.23
CA LYS A 270 30.59 -13.47 -27.59
C LYS A 270 30.16 -12.54 -26.43
N PRO A 271 29.69 -11.31 -26.72
CA PRO A 271 29.17 -10.43 -25.70
C PRO A 271 28.03 -11.09 -24.92
N TYR A 272 28.04 -10.92 -23.60
CA TYR A 272 26.94 -11.36 -22.76
C TYR A 272 25.68 -10.56 -23.07
N VAL A 273 24.58 -11.29 -23.25
CA VAL A 273 23.23 -10.75 -23.33
C VAL A 273 22.47 -11.37 -22.17
N PRO A 274 21.95 -10.57 -21.23
CA PRO A 274 21.12 -11.06 -20.14
C PRO A 274 19.93 -11.87 -20.66
N HIS A 275 19.48 -12.84 -19.85
CA HIS A 275 18.27 -13.61 -20.12
C HIS A 275 17.02 -12.70 -20.22
N ASP A 276 16.02 -13.16 -20.97
CA ASP A 276 14.75 -12.45 -21.16
C ASP A 276 14.13 -12.04 -19.82
N GLY A 277 13.74 -10.76 -19.70
CA GLY A 277 13.20 -10.17 -18.48
C GLY A 277 14.24 -9.48 -17.58
N LYS A 278 15.56 -9.68 -17.81
CA LYS A 278 16.65 -9.00 -17.09
C LYS A 278 17.45 -8.05 -17.98
N LEU A 279 16.95 -7.74 -19.17
CA LEU A 279 17.58 -6.76 -20.05
C LEU A 279 17.52 -5.37 -19.42
N ILE A 280 18.47 -4.50 -19.73
CA ILE A 280 18.43 -3.09 -19.30
C ILE A 280 17.13 -2.41 -19.75
N SER A 281 16.62 -2.76 -20.93
CA SER A 281 15.32 -2.28 -21.41
C SER A 281 14.16 -2.71 -20.52
N ASP A 282 14.21 -3.93 -19.95
CA ASP A 282 13.14 -4.45 -19.10
C ASP A 282 13.21 -3.81 -17.71
N ILE A 283 14.42 -3.59 -17.18
CA ILE A 283 14.65 -2.83 -15.94
C ILE A 283 14.15 -1.38 -16.11
N ASN A 284 14.44 -0.73 -17.24
CA ASN A 284 13.93 0.60 -17.55
C ASN A 284 12.39 0.62 -17.60
N LYS A 285 11.76 -0.34 -18.29
CA LYS A 285 10.29 -0.46 -18.32
C LYS A 285 9.70 -0.73 -16.93
N ALA A 286 10.35 -1.55 -16.10
CA ALA A 286 9.91 -1.78 -14.73
C ALA A 286 10.01 -0.51 -13.88
N TRP A 287 11.09 0.26 -14.05
CA TRP A 287 11.28 1.54 -13.38
C TRP A 287 10.23 2.58 -13.81
N GLU A 288 9.91 2.68 -15.10
CA GLU A 288 8.83 3.54 -15.61
C GLU A 288 7.47 3.18 -15.00
N ARG A 289 7.18 1.87 -14.83
CA ARG A 289 5.96 1.40 -14.15
C ARG A 289 5.94 1.83 -12.68
N LEU A 290 7.09 1.78 -11.99
CA LEU A 290 7.21 2.27 -10.62
C LEU A 290 6.94 3.78 -10.53
N GLU A 291 7.55 4.58 -11.40
CA GLU A 291 7.36 6.03 -11.41
C GLU A 291 5.91 6.42 -11.71
N LYS A 292 5.24 5.70 -12.59
CA LYS A 292 3.81 5.88 -12.84
C LYS A 292 2.98 5.58 -11.59
N ALA A 293 3.20 4.44 -10.93
CA ALA A 293 2.48 4.06 -9.71
C ALA A 293 2.74 5.06 -8.56
N GLU A 294 3.97 5.55 -8.43
CA GLU A 294 4.36 6.58 -7.47
C GLU A 294 3.63 7.90 -7.74
N HIS A 295 3.60 8.35 -9.00
CA HIS A 295 2.89 9.57 -9.37
C HIS A 295 1.39 9.48 -9.04
N GLU A 296 0.74 8.38 -9.44
CA GLU A 296 -0.67 8.13 -9.16
C GLU A 296 -0.94 8.10 -7.64
N ARG A 297 -0.07 7.44 -6.86
CA ARG A 297 -0.17 7.43 -5.40
C ARG A 297 -0.01 8.82 -4.79
N GLY A 298 0.99 9.59 -5.24
CA GLY A 298 1.24 10.94 -4.73
C GLY A 298 0.05 11.87 -4.97
N VAL A 299 -0.57 11.80 -6.15
CA VAL A 299 -1.80 12.55 -6.46
C VAL A 299 -2.96 12.08 -5.58
N ALA A 300 -3.15 10.77 -5.43
CA ALA A 300 -4.24 10.22 -4.63
C ALA A 300 -4.11 10.57 -3.12
N LEU A 301 -2.90 10.50 -2.56
CA LEU A 301 -2.62 10.92 -1.17
C LEU A 301 -2.93 12.39 -0.94
N ARG A 302 -2.52 13.28 -1.85
CA ARG A 302 -2.83 14.72 -1.74
C ARG A 302 -4.32 15.00 -1.85
N LYS A 303 -5.01 14.31 -2.77
CA LYS A 303 -6.47 14.43 -2.93
C LYS A 303 -7.19 14.00 -1.65
N GLU A 304 -6.79 12.87 -1.07
CA GLU A 304 -7.37 12.36 0.18
C GLU A 304 -7.03 13.27 1.37
N LEU A 305 -5.82 13.83 1.44
CA LEU A 305 -5.45 14.79 2.48
C LEU A 305 -6.39 16.01 2.46
N ILE A 306 -6.60 16.61 1.29
CA ILE A 306 -7.52 17.74 1.12
C ILE A 306 -8.96 17.35 1.51
N ARG A 307 -9.37 16.12 1.19
CA ARG A 307 -10.70 15.61 1.55
C ARG A 307 -10.84 15.52 3.08
N GLN A 308 -9.85 14.95 3.78
CA GLN A 308 -9.84 14.86 5.24
C GLN A 308 -9.79 16.25 5.90
N GLU A 309 -8.99 17.19 5.38
CA GLU A 309 -8.97 18.58 5.88
C GLU A 309 -10.35 19.26 5.77
N LYS A 310 -11.04 19.08 4.64
CA LYS A 310 -12.41 19.58 4.46
C LYS A 310 -13.37 18.97 5.46
N LEU A 311 -13.26 17.66 5.72
CA LEU A 311 -14.11 16.99 6.70
C LEU A 311 -13.89 17.49 8.13
N GLU A 312 -12.64 17.77 8.52
CA GLU A 312 -12.37 18.36 9.83
C GLU A 312 -12.92 19.79 9.94
N LEU A 313 -12.84 20.58 8.87
CA LEU A 313 -13.46 21.91 8.83
C LEU A 313 -14.99 21.84 8.94
N LEU A 314 -15.62 20.88 8.27
CA LEU A 314 -17.05 20.61 8.40
C LEU A 314 -17.41 20.20 9.83
N ALA A 315 -16.63 19.32 10.46
CA ALA A 315 -16.82 18.90 11.84
C ALA A 315 -16.73 20.08 12.82
N GLN A 316 -15.73 20.94 12.67
CA GLN A 316 -15.59 22.16 13.48
C GLN A 316 -16.78 23.12 13.29
N ARG A 317 -17.25 23.29 12.05
CA ARG A 317 -18.42 24.11 11.73
C ARG A 317 -19.69 23.54 12.37
N PHE A 318 -19.85 22.21 12.32
CA PHE A 318 -20.95 21.50 12.97
C PHE A 318 -20.92 21.70 14.49
N ASP A 319 -19.75 21.51 15.13
CA ASP A 319 -19.59 21.66 16.58
C ASP A 319 -19.88 23.09 17.06
N HIS A 320 -19.38 24.09 16.34
CA HIS A 320 -19.66 25.49 16.63
C HIS A 320 -21.16 25.79 16.50
N LYS A 321 -21.77 25.41 15.37
CA LYS A 321 -23.20 25.64 15.14
C LYS A 321 -24.03 24.95 16.22
N THR A 322 -23.76 23.68 16.50
CA THR A 322 -24.50 22.91 17.49
C THR A 322 -24.44 23.53 18.88
N THR A 323 -23.27 24.02 19.30
CA THR A 323 -23.11 24.72 20.58
C THR A 323 -23.99 25.96 20.67
N MET A 324 -24.09 26.75 19.60
CA MET A 324 -24.99 27.90 19.56
C MET A 324 -26.47 27.50 19.63
N ARG A 325 -26.87 26.43 18.91
CA ARG A 325 -28.27 25.96 18.90
C ARG A 325 -28.65 25.46 20.29
N GLN A 326 -27.77 24.69 20.92
CA GLN A 326 -27.93 24.19 22.27
C GLN A 326 -28.19 25.32 23.29
N ALA A 327 -27.40 26.40 23.23
CA ALA A 327 -27.57 27.54 24.12
C ALA A 327 -28.92 28.25 23.89
N TRP A 328 -29.29 28.50 22.63
CA TRP A 328 -30.56 29.12 22.28
C TRP A 328 -31.76 28.26 22.67
N LEU A 329 -31.69 26.94 22.48
CA LEU A 329 -32.73 25.98 22.85
C LEU A 329 -32.95 26.01 24.37
N ASN A 330 -31.88 25.94 25.16
CA ASN A 330 -31.97 25.95 26.63
C ASN A 330 -32.62 27.24 27.15
N GLU A 331 -32.25 28.39 26.59
CA GLU A 331 -32.82 29.68 26.99
C GLU A 331 -34.32 29.76 26.66
N ASN A 332 -34.70 29.36 25.44
CA ASN A 332 -36.09 29.42 25.02
C ASN A 332 -36.97 28.41 25.76
N GLN A 333 -36.47 27.20 26.00
CA GLN A 333 -37.18 26.21 26.83
C GLN A 333 -37.47 26.76 28.22
N ARG A 334 -36.50 27.43 28.84
CA ARG A 334 -36.69 28.10 30.14
C ARG A 334 -37.74 29.22 30.06
N LEU A 335 -37.70 30.03 28.99
CA LEU A 335 -38.66 31.13 28.77
C LEU A 335 -40.10 30.62 28.64
N VAL A 336 -40.33 29.55 27.87
CA VAL A 336 -41.68 29.03 27.61
C VAL A 336 -42.21 28.11 28.71
N SER A 337 -41.35 27.70 29.65
CA SER A 337 -41.77 26.93 30.81
C SER A 337 -42.45 27.78 31.91
N GLN A 338 -42.43 29.12 31.77
CA GLN A 338 -43.01 30.03 32.75
C GLN A 338 -44.42 30.48 32.35
N ASP A 339 -45.39 30.27 33.25
CA ASP A 339 -46.79 30.67 33.08
C ASP A 339 -47.06 32.02 33.78
N ASN A 340 -46.54 33.09 33.20
CA ASN A 340 -46.68 34.47 33.68
C ASN A 340 -47.80 35.22 32.96
N PHE A 341 -49.03 34.71 33.05
CA PHE A 341 -50.16 35.21 32.26
C PHE A 341 -50.82 36.47 32.85
N GLY A 342 -50.70 36.70 34.15
CA GLY A 342 -51.40 37.78 34.85
C GLY A 342 -52.77 37.36 35.41
N TYR A 343 -53.48 38.30 36.05
CA TYR A 343 -54.72 38.03 36.78
C TYR A 343 -55.95 38.76 36.23
N ASP A 344 -55.79 39.63 35.23
CA ASP A 344 -56.86 40.37 34.57
C ASP A 344 -56.82 40.16 33.04
N LEU A 345 -57.91 40.52 32.37
CA LEU A 345 -58.00 40.33 30.92
C LEU A 345 -56.91 41.09 30.14
N PRO A 346 -56.63 42.38 30.41
CA PRO A 346 -55.60 43.10 29.67
C PRO A 346 -54.19 42.48 29.80
N ALA A 347 -53.81 42.01 30.99
CA ALA A 347 -52.52 41.35 31.19
C ALA A 347 -52.44 40.03 30.42
N VAL A 348 -53.51 39.24 30.42
CA VAL A 348 -53.56 37.94 29.73
C VAL A 348 -53.58 38.11 28.22
N GLU A 349 -54.26 39.11 27.69
CA GLU A 349 -54.20 39.48 26.27
C GLU A 349 -52.80 39.96 25.87
N ALA A 350 -52.14 40.75 26.72
CA ALA A 350 -50.75 41.15 26.49
C ALA A 350 -49.80 39.95 26.53
N ALA A 351 -50.00 39.01 27.45
CA ALA A 351 -49.25 37.76 27.51
C ALA A 351 -49.47 36.89 26.25
N MET A 352 -50.70 36.84 25.73
CA MET A 352 -51.02 36.13 24.48
C MET A 352 -50.26 36.72 23.29
N LYS A 353 -50.32 38.04 23.10
CA LYS A 353 -49.56 38.72 22.03
C LYS A 353 -48.06 38.48 22.15
N LYS A 354 -47.52 38.49 23.38
CA LYS A 354 -46.11 38.17 23.62
C LYS A 354 -45.79 36.72 23.26
N HIS A 355 -46.69 35.78 23.55
CA HIS A 355 -46.51 34.38 23.19
C HIS A 355 -46.51 34.17 21.67
N GLU A 356 -47.44 34.78 20.95
CA GLU A 356 -47.48 34.73 19.47
C GLU A 356 -46.18 35.25 18.84
N ALA A 357 -45.59 36.31 19.41
CA ALA A 357 -44.28 36.80 18.98
C ALA A 357 -43.15 35.79 19.23
N ILE A 358 -43.18 35.07 20.36
CA ILE A 358 -42.24 33.99 20.66
C ILE A 358 -42.43 32.81 19.69
N GLU A 359 -43.67 32.43 19.38
CA GLU A 359 -43.97 31.37 18.41
C GLU A 359 -43.40 31.70 17.03
N ALA A 360 -43.56 32.95 16.58
CA ALA A 360 -43.00 33.41 15.31
C ALA A 360 -41.46 33.39 15.30
N ASP A 361 -40.80 33.84 16.38
CA ASP A 361 -39.34 33.79 16.50
C ASP A 361 -38.83 32.35 16.48
N ILE A 362 -39.48 31.45 17.25
CA ILE A 362 -39.15 30.03 17.27
C ILE A 362 -39.33 29.41 15.88
N ALA A 363 -40.46 29.63 15.21
CA ALA A 363 -40.71 29.09 13.87
C ALA A 363 -39.62 29.51 12.87
N SER A 364 -39.16 30.77 12.93
CA SER A 364 -38.06 31.25 12.09
C SER A 364 -36.71 30.55 12.35
N TYR A 365 -36.55 29.93 13.51
CA TYR A 365 -35.32 29.24 13.91
C TYR A 365 -35.21 27.81 13.34
N GLU A 366 -36.30 27.26 12.78
CA GLU A 366 -36.33 25.89 12.25
C GLU A 366 -35.29 25.66 11.16
N GLU A 367 -35.11 26.62 10.25
CA GLU A 367 -34.08 26.56 9.19
C GLU A 367 -32.67 26.41 9.80
N ARG A 368 -32.39 27.07 10.93
CA ARG A 368 -31.09 27.01 11.60
C ARG A 368 -30.82 25.67 12.28
N ILE A 369 -31.88 24.93 12.64
CA ILE A 369 -31.80 23.53 13.08
C ILE A 369 -31.56 22.64 11.86
N GLY A 370 -32.24 22.90 10.73
CA GLY A 370 -32.05 22.20 9.46
C GLY A 370 -30.59 22.19 9.00
N VAL A 371 -29.89 23.32 9.10
CA VAL A 371 -28.45 23.40 8.75
C VAL A 371 -27.58 22.43 9.56
N VAL A 372 -27.92 22.13 10.82
CA VAL A 372 -27.17 21.16 11.64
C VAL A 372 -27.39 19.74 11.12
N VAL A 373 -28.62 19.42 10.69
CA VAL A 373 -28.98 18.14 10.09
C VAL A 373 -28.27 17.94 8.74
N GLU A 374 -28.26 18.97 7.89
CA GLU A 374 -27.58 18.95 6.59
C GLU A 374 -26.07 18.71 6.73
N LEU A 375 -25.40 19.42 7.64
CA LEU A 375 -23.97 19.22 7.88
C LEU A 375 -23.66 17.80 8.38
N ALA A 376 -24.50 17.25 9.26
CA ALA A 376 -24.34 15.88 9.72
C ALA A 376 -24.51 14.86 8.57
N ALA A 377 -25.50 15.08 7.70
CA ALA A 377 -25.74 14.23 6.53
C ALA A 377 -24.61 14.31 5.50
N GLU A 378 -24.05 15.49 5.25
CA GLU A 378 -22.88 15.68 4.39
C GLU A 378 -21.68 14.89 4.92
N MET A 379 -21.40 14.97 6.23
CA MET A 379 -20.32 14.22 6.87
C MET A 379 -20.56 12.71 6.87
N GLU A 380 -21.81 12.26 6.97
CA GLU A 380 -22.18 10.84 6.86
C GLU A 380 -21.92 10.30 5.46
N ALA A 381 -22.35 11.04 4.43
CA ALA A 381 -22.17 10.67 3.03
C ALA A 381 -20.69 10.58 2.64
N GLU A 382 -19.86 11.49 3.17
CA GLU A 382 -18.40 11.50 2.96
C GLU A 382 -17.63 10.53 3.89
N GLY A 383 -18.33 9.80 4.77
CA GLY A 383 -17.72 8.77 5.62
C GLY A 383 -16.76 9.31 6.67
N TYR A 384 -17.09 10.41 7.35
CA TYR A 384 -16.27 10.95 8.44
C TYR A 384 -16.01 9.90 9.54
N TYR A 385 -14.79 9.87 10.07
CA TYR A 385 -14.36 8.81 10.97
C TYR A 385 -15.13 8.77 12.30
N ASP A 386 -15.49 9.94 12.84
CA ASP A 386 -16.23 10.08 14.09
C ASP A 386 -17.71 10.42 13.83
N ILE A 387 -18.29 9.81 12.79
CA ILE A 387 -19.68 10.05 12.40
C ILE A 387 -20.67 9.71 13.52
N ARG A 388 -20.34 8.74 14.39
CA ARG A 388 -21.19 8.36 15.52
C ARG A 388 -21.40 9.51 16.50
N ARG A 389 -20.35 10.29 16.82
CA ARG A 389 -20.46 11.47 17.69
C ARG A 389 -21.34 12.54 17.04
N ILE A 390 -21.14 12.79 15.75
CA ILE A 390 -21.89 13.78 14.98
C ILE A 390 -23.39 13.44 14.98
N LEU A 391 -23.74 12.19 14.66
CA LEU A 391 -25.14 11.74 14.65
C LEU A 391 -25.78 11.79 16.04
N ALA A 392 -25.09 11.32 17.08
CA ALA A 392 -25.62 11.40 18.44
C ALA A 392 -25.90 12.84 18.87
N ARG A 393 -25.03 13.78 18.51
CA ARG A 393 -25.20 15.20 18.83
C ARG A 393 -26.32 15.85 18.02
N LYS A 394 -26.48 15.46 16.74
CA LYS A 394 -27.60 15.86 15.88
C LYS A 394 -28.94 15.41 16.49
N GLU A 395 -29.05 14.14 16.88
CA GLU A 395 -30.28 13.61 17.50
C GLU A 395 -30.60 14.31 18.84
N ASN A 396 -29.59 14.67 19.63
CA ASN A 396 -29.81 15.43 20.86
C ASN A 396 -30.44 16.80 20.60
N ILE A 397 -29.96 17.53 19.59
CA ILE A 397 -30.55 18.83 19.18
C ILE A 397 -31.97 18.66 18.66
N LEU A 398 -32.23 17.65 17.84
CA LEU A 398 -33.58 17.37 17.33
C LEU A 398 -34.54 17.01 18.47
N GLY A 399 -34.11 16.24 19.46
CA GLY A 399 -34.91 15.94 20.64
C GLY A 399 -35.27 17.19 21.45
N GLN A 400 -34.31 18.09 21.68
CA GLN A 400 -34.55 19.36 22.37
C GLN A 400 -35.44 20.31 21.56
N TRP A 401 -35.29 20.32 20.24
CA TRP A 401 -36.17 21.06 19.34
C TRP A 401 -37.61 20.54 19.43
N GLY A 402 -37.81 19.22 19.41
CA GLY A 402 -39.10 18.58 19.63
C GLY A 402 -39.72 19.00 20.97
N LEU A 403 -38.96 18.89 22.06
CA LEU A 403 -39.40 19.30 23.40
C LEU A 403 -39.80 20.78 23.44
N LEU A 404 -39.02 21.68 22.82
CA LEU A 404 -39.37 23.10 22.78
C LEU A 404 -40.72 23.33 22.08
N LYS A 405 -40.97 22.65 20.95
CA LYS A 405 -42.27 22.76 20.25
C LYS A 405 -43.42 22.27 21.12
N GLU A 406 -43.24 21.18 21.86
CA GLU A 406 -44.25 20.68 22.81
C GLU A 406 -44.51 21.68 23.94
N LEU A 407 -43.46 22.26 24.53
CA LEU A 407 -43.59 23.26 25.60
C LEU A 407 -44.32 24.52 25.11
N VAL A 408 -44.00 24.98 23.90
CA VAL A 408 -44.67 26.13 23.25
C VAL A 408 -46.16 25.85 23.07
N ALA A 409 -46.52 24.73 22.44
CA ALA A 409 -47.92 24.36 22.22
C ALA A 409 -48.69 24.15 23.54
N GLY A 410 -48.02 23.54 24.53
CA GLY A 410 -48.56 23.38 25.88
C GLY A 410 -48.85 24.72 26.55
N ARG A 411 -47.91 25.67 26.47
CA ARG A 411 -48.09 27.02 27.02
C ARG A 411 -49.22 27.76 26.33
N ARG A 412 -49.33 27.67 24.99
CA ARG A 412 -50.43 28.24 24.21
C ARG A 412 -51.78 27.77 24.73
N THR A 413 -51.93 26.45 24.89
CA THR A 413 -53.18 25.84 25.39
C THR A 413 -53.54 26.34 26.78
N ARG A 414 -52.56 26.47 27.69
CA ARG A 414 -52.79 26.99 29.05
C ARG A 414 -53.19 28.48 29.03
N LEU A 415 -52.57 29.27 28.17
CA LEU A 415 -52.85 30.69 28.02
C LEU A 415 -54.22 30.95 27.38
N GLU A 416 -54.63 30.14 26.40
CA GLU A 416 -55.96 30.19 25.81
C GLU A 416 -57.06 29.88 26.83
N LYS A 417 -56.85 28.89 27.71
CA LYS A 417 -57.76 28.59 28.83
C LYS A 417 -57.88 29.78 29.80
N ASN A 418 -56.75 30.42 30.15
CA ASN A 418 -56.76 31.58 31.04
C ASN A 418 -57.47 32.78 30.39
N LEU A 419 -57.21 33.05 29.10
CA LEU A 419 -57.87 34.11 28.34
C LEU A 419 -59.39 33.91 28.28
N ALA A 420 -59.85 32.67 28.02
CA ALA A 420 -61.28 32.35 28.00
C ALA A 420 -61.95 32.59 29.36
N LEU A 421 -61.31 32.20 30.46
CA LEU A 421 -61.82 32.45 31.81
C LEU A 421 -61.89 33.96 32.11
N GLN A 422 -60.85 34.73 31.78
CA GLN A 422 -60.84 36.18 32.03
C GLN A 422 -61.90 36.93 31.21
N LYS A 423 -62.15 36.50 29.96
CA LYS A 423 -63.28 37.05 29.16
C LYS A 423 -64.62 36.77 29.83
N THR A 424 -64.83 35.54 30.30
CA THR A 424 -66.04 35.17 31.05
C THR A 424 -66.20 36.02 32.31
N PHE A 425 -65.10 36.26 33.03
CA PHE A 425 -65.08 37.13 34.21
C PHE A 425 -65.38 38.59 33.89
N GLN A 426 -64.92 39.11 32.76
CA GLN A 426 -65.25 40.47 32.34
C GLN A 426 -66.73 40.59 31.96
N ASP A 427 -67.26 39.59 31.23
CA ASP A 427 -68.69 39.53 30.91
C ASP A 427 -69.55 39.45 32.17
N MET A 428 -69.13 38.73 33.20
CA MET A 428 -69.80 38.70 34.50
C MET A 428 -69.83 40.07 35.18
N VAL A 429 -68.73 40.83 35.13
CA VAL A 429 -68.69 42.19 35.68
C VAL A 429 -69.65 43.10 34.90
N TYR A 430 -69.65 43.04 33.57
CA TYR A 430 -70.62 43.80 32.76
C TYR A 430 -72.07 43.44 33.09
N MET A 431 -72.35 42.17 33.39
CA MET A 431 -73.69 41.76 33.84
C MET A 431 -74.04 42.34 35.20
N ILE A 432 -73.10 42.38 36.16
CA ILE A 432 -73.32 43.01 37.47
C ILE A 432 -73.60 44.50 37.31
N ASP A 433 -72.76 45.23 36.55
CA ASP A 433 -72.95 46.66 36.30
C ASP A 433 -74.34 46.95 35.69
N TRP A 434 -74.77 46.13 34.72
CA TRP A 434 -76.11 46.23 34.13
C TRP A 434 -77.23 45.94 35.15
N MET A 435 -77.04 44.96 36.04
CA MET A 435 -78.01 44.67 37.11
C MET A 435 -78.11 45.84 38.10
N GLU A 436 -76.98 46.45 38.48
CA GLU A 436 -76.95 47.63 39.35
C GLU A 436 -77.67 48.83 38.71
N ASP A 437 -77.41 49.11 37.43
CA ASP A 437 -78.11 50.17 36.68
C ASP A 437 -79.62 49.90 36.58
N THR A 438 -80.02 48.64 36.37
CA THR A 438 -81.43 48.24 36.29
C THR A 438 -82.09 48.33 37.66
N GLN A 439 -81.39 47.95 38.73
CA GLN A 439 -81.86 48.05 40.11
C GLN A 439 -82.24 49.48 40.48
N VAL A 440 -81.46 50.48 40.05
CA VAL A 440 -81.79 51.90 40.27
C VAL A 440 -83.14 52.28 39.65
N GLN A 441 -83.46 51.75 38.47
CA GLN A 441 -84.74 52.01 37.78
C GLN A 441 -85.92 51.33 38.50
N LEU A 442 -85.72 50.11 39.00
CA LEU A 442 -86.74 49.34 39.73
C LEU A 442 -87.09 49.97 41.08
N LEU A 443 -86.16 50.70 41.70
CA LEU A 443 -86.36 51.41 42.96
C LEU A 443 -87.03 52.78 42.80
N SER A 444 -87.45 53.16 41.58
CA SER A 444 -88.20 54.39 41.34
C SER A 444 -89.46 54.44 42.21
N LYS A 445 -89.73 55.60 42.82
CA LYS A 445 -90.93 55.85 43.62
C LYS A 445 -92.06 56.51 42.82
N ASP A 446 -91.94 56.53 41.50
CA ASP A 446 -92.99 57.05 40.63
C ASP A 446 -94.07 55.97 40.42
N PHE A 447 -95.30 56.21 40.86
CA PHE A 447 -96.39 55.24 40.71
C PHE A 447 -97.50 55.75 39.78
N GLY A 448 -97.24 56.82 39.02
CA GLY A 448 -98.23 57.49 38.18
C GLY A 448 -99.25 58.30 38.99
N LYS A 449 -99.74 59.40 38.38
CA LYS A 449 -100.68 60.34 38.99
C LYS A 449 -102.11 60.19 38.48
N HIS A 450 -102.34 59.27 37.55
CA HIS A 450 -103.64 58.90 37.00
C HIS A 450 -103.54 57.60 36.21
N LEU A 451 -104.67 56.91 35.97
CA LEU A 451 -104.71 55.56 35.40
C LEU A 451 -103.84 55.39 34.13
N LEU A 452 -103.92 56.34 33.19
CA LEU A 452 -103.19 56.25 31.92
C LEU A 452 -101.64 56.31 32.09
N GLU A 453 -101.14 57.03 33.11
CA GLU A 453 -99.71 57.09 33.42
C GLU A 453 -99.26 55.81 34.14
N VAL A 454 -100.12 55.23 34.98
CA VAL A 454 -99.85 53.93 35.62
C VAL A 454 -99.79 52.81 34.58
N ASP A 455 -100.71 52.78 33.62
CA ASP A 455 -100.71 51.79 32.54
C ASP A 455 -99.45 51.90 31.64
N ASP A 456 -98.99 53.12 31.35
CA ASP A 456 -97.72 53.35 30.63
C ASP A 456 -96.51 52.86 31.45
N LEU A 457 -96.49 53.14 32.77
CA LEU A 457 -95.45 52.64 33.67
C LEU A 457 -95.45 51.09 33.75
N LEU A 458 -96.62 50.45 33.78
CA LEU A 458 -96.75 48.99 33.76
C LEU A 458 -96.28 48.39 32.43
N GLN A 459 -96.56 49.05 31.31
CA GLN A 459 -96.05 48.62 30.00
C GLN A 459 -94.53 48.71 29.93
N LYS A 460 -93.94 49.83 30.39
CA LYS A 460 -92.47 49.99 30.48
C LYS A 460 -91.85 48.95 31.41
N HIS A 461 -92.48 48.68 32.55
CA HIS A 461 -92.00 47.68 33.49
C HIS A 461 -92.06 46.26 32.90
N SER A 462 -93.10 45.93 32.14
CA SER A 462 -93.21 44.64 31.44
C SER A 462 -92.05 44.44 30.44
N LEU A 463 -91.59 45.50 29.78
CA LEU A 463 -90.40 45.44 28.92
C LEU A 463 -89.12 45.21 29.73
N GLN A 464 -88.95 45.92 30.86
CA GLN A 464 -87.82 45.70 31.76
C GLN A 464 -87.77 44.25 32.29
N GLU A 465 -88.91 43.65 32.62
CA GLU A 465 -88.97 42.26 33.08
C GLU A 465 -88.67 41.25 31.96
N ALA A 466 -89.06 41.56 30.72
CA ALA A 466 -88.63 40.79 29.57
C ALA A 466 -87.11 40.86 29.38
N ASP A 467 -86.51 42.04 29.50
CA ASP A 467 -85.05 42.22 29.45
C ASP A 467 -84.34 41.44 30.57
N ILE A 468 -84.84 41.50 31.80
CA ILE A 468 -84.34 40.72 32.94
C ILE A 468 -84.39 39.21 32.65
N THR A 469 -85.45 38.74 32.00
CA THR A 469 -85.59 37.33 31.64
C THR A 469 -84.52 36.91 30.63
N VAL A 470 -84.31 37.70 29.58
CA VAL A 470 -83.27 37.43 28.57
C VAL A 470 -81.87 37.47 29.19
N GLN A 471 -81.60 38.45 30.06
CA GLN A 471 -80.30 38.56 30.73
C GLN A 471 -80.08 37.43 31.75
N ALA A 472 -81.13 36.87 32.36
CA ALA A 472 -81.02 35.72 33.24
C ALA A 472 -80.46 34.48 32.51
N GLU A 473 -80.91 34.22 31.27
CA GLU A 473 -80.38 33.13 30.43
C GLU A 473 -78.89 33.36 30.09
N ARG A 474 -78.51 34.62 29.85
CA ARG A 474 -77.10 34.99 29.61
C ARG A 474 -76.24 34.74 30.84
N VAL A 475 -76.72 35.09 32.03
CA VAL A 475 -76.03 34.83 33.31
C VAL A 475 -75.84 33.33 33.53
N GLU A 476 -76.86 32.51 33.27
CA GLU A 476 -76.75 31.06 33.38
C GLU A 476 -75.70 30.49 32.44
N THR A 477 -75.65 31.00 31.20
CA THR A 477 -74.63 30.63 30.21
C THR A 477 -73.22 30.99 30.68
N LEU A 478 -73.02 32.20 31.21
CA LEU A 478 -71.74 32.66 31.76
C LEU A 478 -71.31 31.84 32.98
N ASN A 479 -72.24 31.57 33.91
CA ASN A 479 -71.99 30.75 35.08
C ASN A 479 -71.57 29.34 34.69
N THR A 480 -72.27 28.73 33.73
CA THR A 480 -71.91 27.41 33.20
C THR A 480 -70.54 27.44 32.52
N ALA A 481 -70.23 28.48 31.76
CA ALA A 481 -68.93 28.64 31.11
C ALA A 481 -67.78 28.76 32.13
N ALA A 482 -67.97 29.53 33.20
CA ALA A 482 -66.98 29.69 34.27
C ALA A 482 -66.80 28.40 35.08
N LEU A 483 -67.90 27.73 35.47
CA LEU A 483 -67.86 26.49 36.25
C LEU A 483 -67.20 25.32 35.51
N LYS A 484 -67.18 25.32 34.17
CA LYS A 484 -66.39 24.32 33.42
C LYS A 484 -64.92 24.30 33.87
N PHE A 485 -64.35 25.46 34.25
CA PHE A 485 -62.95 25.55 34.67
C PHE A 485 -62.68 25.00 36.08
N THR A 486 -63.71 24.69 36.88
CA THR A 486 -63.52 24.06 38.21
C THR A 486 -63.33 22.55 38.13
N THR A 487 -63.73 21.93 37.01
CA THR A 487 -63.72 20.47 36.80
C THR A 487 -62.66 20.01 35.81
N VAL A 488 -61.81 20.92 35.31
CA VAL A 488 -60.75 20.60 34.35
C VAL A 488 -59.64 19.81 35.02
N GLU A 489 -59.31 18.63 34.47
CA GLU A 489 -58.12 17.87 34.83
C GLU A 489 -56.84 18.52 34.24
N GLY A 490 -55.78 18.60 35.04
CA GLY A 490 -54.50 19.19 34.66
C GLY A 490 -54.36 20.66 35.07
N TYR A 491 -54.09 21.54 34.10
CA TYR A 491 -53.86 22.96 34.38
C TYR A 491 -55.14 23.69 34.80
N GLN A 492 -55.09 24.32 35.98
CA GLN A 492 -56.16 25.16 36.52
C GLN A 492 -55.79 26.65 36.35
N PRO A 493 -56.56 27.43 35.57
CA PRO A 493 -56.24 28.84 35.32
C PRO A 493 -56.38 29.75 36.55
N CYS A 494 -57.23 29.36 37.50
CA CYS A 494 -57.52 30.09 38.73
C CYS A 494 -57.98 29.08 39.79
N ASP A 495 -57.92 29.46 41.07
CA ASP A 495 -58.50 28.69 42.17
C ASP A 495 -60.00 28.49 41.92
N PRO A 496 -60.50 27.23 41.88
CA PRO A 496 -61.92 26.93 41.73
C PRO A 496 -62.82 27.71 42.69
N GLN A 497 -62.36 28.02 43.91
CA GLN A 497 -63.13 28.77 44.88
C GLN A 497 -63.39 30.22 44.42
N VAL A 498 -62.43 30.85 43.74
CA VAL A 498 -62.60 32.21 43.19
C VAL A 498 -63.68 32.22 42.11
N ILE A 499 -63.71 31.18 41.27
CA ILE A 499 -64.73 30.99 40.24
C ILE A 499 -66.11 30.83 40.89
N CYS A 500 -66.23 29.92 41.87
CA CYS A 500 -67.47 29.69 42.61
C CYS A 500 -67.98 30.96 43.31
N ASN A 501 -67.09 31.72 43.95
CA ASN A 501 -67.45 32.97 44.62
C ASN A 501 -68.03 34.00 43.63
N ARG A 502 -67.42 34.16 42.46
CA ARG A 502 -67.93 35.07 41.42
C ARG A 502 -69.28 34.62 40.87
N VAL A 503 -69.42 33.33 40.56
CA VAL A 503 -70.68 32.73 40.09
C VAL A 503 -71.81 32.94 41.11
N ASN A 504 -71.54 32.71 42.39
CA ASN A 504 -72.51 32.93 43.47
C ASN A 504 -72.89 34.41 43.60
N HIS A 505 -71.93 35.33 43.45
CA HIS A 505 -72.20 36.76 43.52
C HIS A 505 -73.12 37.22 42.38
N VAL A 506 -72.80 36.90 41.12
CA VAL A 506 -73.64 37.25 39.96
C VAL A 506 -75.04 36.65 40.11
N SER A 507 -75.14 35.41 40.59
CA SER A 507 -76.43 34.74 40.82
C SER A 507 -77.26 35.42 41.92
N SER A 508 -76.60 35.91 42.97
CA SER A 508 -77.25 36.64 44.06
C SER A 508 -77.79 37.99 43.59
N CYS A 509 -77.00 38.75 42.83
CA CYS A 509 -77.44 40.02 42.23
C CYS A 509 -78.65 39.84 41.30
N LEU A 510 -78.65 38.76 40.49
CA LEU A 510 -79.78 38.46 39.61
C LEU A 510 -81.05 38.13 40.39
N GLU A 511 -80.93 37.38 41.48
CA GLU A 511 -82.07 37.03 42.33
C GLU A 511 -82.64 38.26 43.05
N GLU A 512 -81.78 39.13 43.58
CA GLU A 512 -82.19 40.43 44.15
C GLU A 512 -82.92 41.29 43.11
N LEU A 513 -82.41 41.35 41.87
CA LEU A 513 -83.03 42.10 40.79
C LEU A 513 -84.43 41.57 40.44
N LYS A 514 -84.60 40.24 40.38
CA LYS A 514 -85.90 39.58 40.16
C LYS A 514 -86.88 39.89 41.28
N GLN A 515 -86.44 39.89 42.53
CA GLN A 515 -87.28 40.23 43.68
C GLN A 515 -87.72 41.70 43.64
N LEU A 516 -86.82 42.62 43.30
CA LEU A 516 -87.15 44.03 43.15
C LEU A 516 -88.12 44.28 41.99
N ALA A 517 -87.96 43.59 40.86
CA ALA A 517 -88.88 43.67 39.75
C ALA A 517 -90.29 43.20 40.14
N ALA A 518 -90.39 42.02 40.77
CA ALA A 518 -91.67 41.51 41.26
C ALA A 518 -92.35 42.45 42.27
N LYS A 519 -91.58 43.04 43.20
CA LYS A 519 -92.09 44.02 44.15
C LYS A 519 -92.60 45.28 43.43
N ARG A 520 -91.83 45.81 42.49
CA ARG A 520 -92.19 47.01 41.73
C ARG A 520 -93.45 46.80 40.90
N ARG A 521 -93.61 45.62 40.27
CA ARG A 521 -94.84 45.22 39.58
C ARG A 521 -96.03 45.25 40.52
N ALA A 522 -95.90 44.66 41.72
CA ALA A 522 -96.98 44.65 42.70
C ALA A 522 -97.40 46.06 43.14
N GLU A 523 -96.44 46.94 43.43
CA GLU A 523 -96.72 48.33 43.82
C GLU A 523 -97.37 49.15 42.68
N LEU A 524 -96.97 48.94 41.43
CA LEU A 524 -97.62 49.57 40.27
C LEU A 524 -99.04 49.04 40.04
N GLU A 525 -99.27 47.74 40.24
CA GLU A 525 -100.59 47.13 40.12
C GLU A 525 -101.53 47.60 41.25
N GLU A 526 -101.03 47.78 42.47
CA GLU A 526 -101.77 48.42 43.57
C GLU A 526 -102.15 49.87 43.22
N SER A 527 -101.22 50.65 42.66
CA SER A 527 -101.51 52.01 42.17
C SER A 527 -102.57 52.00 41.06
N ARG A 528 -102.50 51.03 40.13
CA ARG A 528 -103.47 50.85 39.06
C ARG A 528 -104.86 50.58 39.63
N GLN A 529 -104.96 49.67 40.61
CA GLN A 529 -106.23 49.36 41.29
C GLN A 529 -106.80 50.59 42.00
N LEU A 530 -105.94 51.38 42.68
CA LEU A 530 -106.35 52.61 43.35
C LEU A 530 -106.91 53.64 42.35
N TRP A 531 -106.22 53.89 41.24
CA TRP A 531 -106.68 54.84 40.23
C TRP A 531 -107.89 54.34 39.43
N ALA A 532 -108.01 53.03 39.22
CA ALA A 532 -109.20 52.40 38.63
C ALA A 532 -110.43 52.48 39.54
N PHE A 533 -110.24 52.56 40.87
CA PHE A 533 -111.32 52.77 41.83
C PHE A 533 -111.78 54.24 41.90
N PHE A 534 -110.87 55.20 41.69
CA PHE A 534 -111.20 56.64 41.69
C PHE A 534 -111.86 57.14 40.40
N GLN A 535 -111.99 56.28 39.39
CA GLN A 535 -112.58 56.56 38.09
C GLN A 535 -113.97 55.95 37.98
#